data_AF-A0A914CX53-F1
#
_entry.id   AF-A0A914CX53-F1
#
_cell.length_a   1.000
_cell.length_b   1.000
_cell.length_c   1.000
_cell.angle_alpha   90.00
_cell.angle_beta   90.00
_cell.angle_gamma   90.00
#
_symmetry.space_group_name_H-M   'P 1'
#
loop_
_entity.id
_entity.type
_entity.pdbx_description
1 polymer ?
#
loop_
_entity_poly.entity_id
_entity_poly.type
_entity_poly.pdbx_seq_one_letter_code
_entity_poly.pdbx_strand_id
1 'polypeptide(L)'
;MDQYLTSLIPAASLNFTPKWNSETAIDWCSCAKGYSDTFLAGFLWLDKLGLSALYGMEMVLRQCLYGAYFGILNHENKPRNDYWLSFLYKKLVGTQVYGVSFNLVEPKLRLYAASSRK
;
A
#
# COMPACT_ATOMS: atom_id res chain seq x y z
N MET A 1 -8.24 27.07 17.02
CA MET A 1 -9.47 27.85 16.76
C MET A 1 -10.39 26.99 15.88
N ASP A 2 -10.52 25.69 16.21
CA ASP A 2 -10.97 24.67 15.24
C ASP A 2 -11.98 23.66 15.83
N GLN A 3 -12.49 23.91 17.04
CA GLN A 3 -13.50 23.04 17.67
C GLN A 3 -14.95 23.41 17.28
N TYR A 4 -15.16 24.51 16.55
CA TYR A 4 -16.51 25.01 16.20
C TYR A 4 -16.97 24.63 14.78
N LEU A 5 -16.08 24.15 13.91
CA LEU A 5 -16.44 23.80 12.52
C LEU A 5 -17.03 22.39 12.39
N THR A 6 -16.91 21.54 13.41
CA THR A 6 -17.38 20.15 13.37
C THR A 6 -18.88 20.01 13.68
N SER A 7 -19.53 21.03 14.22
CA SER A 7 -20.95 20.98 14.63
C SER A 7 -21.94 21.52 13.60
N LEU A 8 -21.48 22.06 12.46
CA LEU A 8 -22.31 22.79 11.50
C LEU A 8 -22.49 22.10 10.13
N ILE A 9 -22.02 20.86 9.97
CA ILE A 9 -22.27 20.09 8.75
C ILE A 9 -23.45 19.15 9.03
N PRO A 10 -24.62 19.35 8.38
CA PRO A 10 -25.72 18.39 8.46
C PRO A 10 -25.20 17.02 8.01
N ALA A 11 -25.56 15.95 8.71
CA ALA A 11 -25.11 14.56 8.46
C ALA A 11 -25.52 13.97 7.08
N ALA A 12 -25.97 14.80 6.14
CA ALA A 12 -26.58 14.42 4.87
C ALA A 12 -25.76 14.80 3.61
N SER A 13 -24.48 15.19 3.73
CA SER A 13 -23.65 15.51 2.55
C SER A 13 -22.15 15.15 2.64
N LEU A 14 -21.76 14.20 3.49
CA LEU A 14 -20.45 13.56 3.36
C LEU A 14 -20.52 12.49 2.27
N ASN A 15 -20.52 12.93 1.00
CA ASN A 15 -20.28 12.04 -0.13
C ASN A 15 -18.82 11.55 -0.04
N PHE A 16 -18.62 10.40 0.60
CA PHE A 16 -17.33 9.72 0.59
C PHE A 16 -17.08 9.14 -0.80
N THR A 17 -16.39 9.90 -1.65
CA THR A 17 -15.89 9.37 -2.92
C THR A 17 -14.76 8.39 -2.62
N PRO A 18 -14.86 7.12 -3.02
CA PRO A 18 -13.81 6.15 -2.81
C PRO A 18 -12.54 6.56 -3.58
N LYS A 19 -11.38 6.48 -2.92
CA LYS A 19 -10.08 6.82 -3.52
C LYS A 19 -9.34 5.57 -3.91
N TRP A 20 -9.13 5.37 -5.20
CA TRP A 20 -8.46 4.21 -5.77
C TRP A 20 -7.18 4.61 -6.48
N ASN A 21 -6.11 3.86 -6.23
CA ASN A 21 -4.88 3.96 -7.00
C ASN A 21 -4.89 2.83 -8.04
N SER A 22 -5.38 3.12 -9.24
CA SER A 22 -5.70 2.10 -10.25
C SER A 22 -4.50 1.52 -10.99
N GLU A 23 -3.34 2.16 -10.87
CA GLU A 23 -2.10 1.69 -11.47
C GLU A 23 -0.92 2.19 -10.63
N THR A 24 -0.13 1.26 -10.10
CA THR A 24 1.10 1.64 -9.41
C THR A 24 2.17 0.57 -9.51
N ALA A 25 3.41 1.00 -9.77
CA ALA A 25 4.59 0.16 -9.82
C ALA A 25 5.73 0.81 -9.00
N ILE A 26 6.90 0.19 -9.01
CA ILE A 26 8.09 0.69 -8.32
C ILE A 26 8.86 1.64 -9.24
N ASP A 27 8.98 1.27 -10.50
CA ASP A 27 9.58 2.01 -11.61
C ASP A 27 8.58 2.17 -12.75
N TRP A 28 8.82 3.18 -13.58
CA TRP A 28 8.06 3.39 -14.81
C TRP A 28 8.77 2.68 -15.98
N CYS A 29 8.00 2.25 -16.99
CA CYS A 29 8.50 1.59 -18.21
C CYS A 29 9.40 0.36 -18.01
N SER A 30 9.41 -0.22 -16.82
CA SER A 30 10.11 -1.46 -16.54
C SER A 30 11.62 -1.36 -16.74
N CYS A 31 12.19 -0.17 -16.53
CA CYS A 31 13.58 0.10 -16.85
C CYS A 31 14.57 -0.31 -15.74
N ALA A 32 14.11 -0.70 -14.55
CA ALA A 32 14.98 -0.95 -13.39
C ALA A 32 15.34 -2.43 -13.17
N LYS A 33 15.89 -3.10 -14.19
CA LYS A 33 16.38 -4.48 -14.10
C LYS A 33 17.47 -4.61 -13.02
N GLY A 34 17.32 -5.59 -12.12
CA GLY A 34 18.23 -5.78 -10.97
C GLY A 34 17.86 -4.95 -9.74
N TYR A 35 16.79 -4.17 -9.80
CA TYR A 35 16.23 -3.44 -8.66
C TYR A 35 14.77 -3.83 -8.42
N SER A 36 13.91 -3.65 -9.44
CA SER A 36 12.46 -3.88 -9.33
C SER A 36 12.05 -5.34 -9.26
N ASP A 37 12.97 -6.27 -9.55
CA ASP A 37 12.80 -7.72 -9.47
C ASP A 37 13.42 -8.34 -8.21
N THR A 38 14.00 -7.53 -7.32
CA THR A 38 14.72 -7.98 -6.12
C THR A 38 13.89 -7.88 -4.84
N PHE A 39 14.43 -8.37 -3.73
CA PHE A 39 13.83 -8.20 -2.40
C PHE A 39 13.71 -6.72 -1.98
N LEU A 40 14.60 -5.85 -2.46
CA LEU A 40 14.60 -4.42 -2.11
C LEU A 40 13.32 -3.72 -2.57
N ALA A 41 12.79 -4.12 -3.72
CA ALA A 41 11.52 -3.65 -4.26
C ALA A 41 10.34 -3.86 -3.28
N GLY A 42 10.40 -4.94 -2.49
CA GLY A 42 9.39 -5.28 -1.50
C GLY A 42 9.22 -4.21 -0.41
N PHE A 43 10.29 -3.51 -0.01
CA PHE A 43 10.18 -2.43 0.98
C PHE A 43 9.35 -1.27 0.46
N LEU A 44 9.57 -0.85 -0.79
CA LEU A 44 8.80 0.22 -1.43
C LEU A 44 7.34 -0.19 -1.64
N TRP A 45 7.12 -1.47 -1.97
CA TRP A 45 5.76 -1.98 -2.14
C TRP A 45 4.98 -2.05 -0.82
N LEU A 46 5.58 -2.61 0.23
CA LEU A 46 4.94 -2.71 1.54
C LEU A 46 4.67 -1.34 2.15
N ASP A 47 5.61 -0.41 1.99
CA ASP A 47 5.47 0.96 2.46
C ASP A 47 4.33 1.70 1.74
N LYS A 48 4.22 1.53 0.42
CA LYS A 48 3.11 2.08 -0.37
C LYS A 48 1.76 1.56 0.10
N LEU A 49 1.65 0.27 0.41
CA LEU A 49 0.43 -0.33 0.96
C LEU A 49 0.09 0.27 2.34
N GLY A 50 1.08 0.41 3.22
CA GLY A 50 0.90 1.01 4.54
C GLY A 50 0.43 2.46 4.50
N LEU A 51 1.09 3.31 3.69
CA LEU A 51 0.68 4.70 3.52
C LEU A 51 -0.69 4.81 2.85
N SER A 52 -0.95 4.00 1.82
CA SER A 52 -2.25 3.98 1.13
C SER A 52 -3.37 3.65 2.12
N ALA A 53 -3.17 2.65 2.97
CA ALA A 53 -4.12 2.29 4.02
C ALA A 53 -4.32 3.42 5.04
N LEU A 54 -3.24 4.07 5.49
CA LEU A 54 -3.29 5.16 6.46
C LEU A 54 -4.02 6.41 5.92
N TYR A 55 -3.82 6.75 4.64
CA TYR A 55 -4.46 7.89 3.98
C TYR A 55 -5.85 7.60 3.41
N GLY A 56 -6.42 6.42 3.71
CA GLY A 56 -7.78 6.06 3.30
C GLY A 56 -7.94 5.79 1.81
N MET A 57 -6.92 5.22 1.16
CA MET A 57 -7.09 4.58 -0.16
C MET A 57 -7.82 3.25 0.04
N GLU A 58 -8.90 3.04 -0.69
CA GLU A 58 -9.70 1.82 -0.59
C GLU A 58 -9.11 0.70 -1.45
N MET A 59 -8.47 1.06 -2.57
CA MET A 59 -7.90 0.10 -3.52
C MET A 59 -6.54 0.56 -4.01
N VAL A 60 -5.60 -0.38 -4.11
CA VAL A 60 -4.30 -0.21 -4.76
C VAL A 60 -4.09 -1.35 -5.74
N LEU A 61 -4.00 -1.03 -7.02
CA LEU A 61 -3.79 -1.99 -8.10
C LEU A 61 -2.31 -1.99 -8.50
N ARG A 62 -1.65 -3.14 -8.32
CA ARG A 62 -0.23 -3.33 -8.64
C ARG A 62 -0.06 -3.59 -10.13
N GLN A 63 0.69 -2.72 -10.78
CA GLN A 63 1.17 -2.91 -12.13
C GLN A 63 2.53 -3.64 -12.05
N CYS A 64 2.78 -4.74 -12.76
CA CYS A 64 1.87 -5.59 -13.54
C CYS A 64 1.77 -6.95 -12.85
N LEU A 65 0.69 -7.69 -13.12
CA LEU A 65 0.64 -9.10 -12.72
C LEU A 65 1.69 -9.94 -13.46
N TYR A 66 1.87 -9.70 -14.76
CA TYR A 66 2.76 -10.46 -15.65
C TYR A 66 3.33 -9.56 -16.75
N GLY A 67 4.50 -9.92 -17.31
CA GLY A 67 5.01 -9.35 -18.57
C GLY A 67 5.98 -8.16 -18.45
N ALA A 68 6.25 -7.65 -17.24
CA ALA A 68 7.22 -6.58 -17.00
C ALA A 68 8.33 -7.03 -16.02
N TYR A 69 9.47 -6.34 -15.99
CA TYR A 69 10.54 -6.54 -15.00
C TYR A 69 10.07 -6.28 -13.56
N PHE A 70 9.16 -5.32 -13.34
CA PHE A 70 8.48 -5.11 -12.05
C PHE A 70 7.25 -6.00 -11.82
N GLY A 71 6.97 -6.91 -12.77
CA GLY A 71 5.83 -7.80 -12.74
C GLY A 71 5.88 -8.75 -11.54
N ILE A 72 4.73 -9.09 -10.97
CA ILE A 72 4.63 -10.04 -9.87
C ILE A 72 5.09 -11.44 -10.30
N LEU A 73 4.77 -11.83 -11.55
CA LEU A 73 5.22 -13.06 -12.19
C LEU A 73 6.28 -12.74 -13.24
N ASN A 74 7.30 -13.60 -13.32
CA ASN A 74 8.28 -13.55 -14.40
C ASN A 74 7.76 -14.27 -15.67
N HIS A 75 8.53 -14.22 -16.76
CA HIS A 75 8.13 -14.83 -18.04
C HIS A 75 8.06 -16.37 -18.01
N GLU A 76 8.64 -17.02 -17.01
CA GLU A 76 8.51 -18.47 -16.77
C GLU A 76 7.37 -18.82 -15.78
N ASN A 77 6.48 -17.88 -15.49
CA ASN A 77 5.37 -18.02 -14.53
C ASN A 77 5.81 -18.33 -13.08
N LYS A 78 7.05 -18.00 -12.73
CA LYS A 78 7.55 -18.12 -11.35
C LYS A 78 7.22 -16.85 -10.57
N PRO A 79 6.73 -16.98 -9.33
CA PRO A 79 6.44 -15.83 -8.47
C PRO A 79 7.75 -15.11 -8.08
N ARG A 80 7.76 -13.79 -8.22
CA ARG A 80 8.83 -12.93 -7.67
C ARG A 80 8.60 -12.67 -6.18
N ASN A 81 9.57 -12.05 -5.52
CA ASN A 81 9.49 -11.74 -4.08
C ASN A 81 8.23 -10.92 -3.72
N ASP A 82 7.85 -9.98 -4.58
CA ASP A 82 6.64 -9.16 -4.41
C ASP A 82 5.35 -9.99 -4.43
N TYR A 83 5.34 -11.14 -5.11
CA TYR A 83 4.21 -12.08 -5.03
C TYR A 83 4.04 -12.60 -3.61
N TRP A 84 5.12 -13.12 -3.03
CA TRP A 84 5.09 -13.70 -1.69
C TRP A 84 4.78 -12.65 -0.62
N LEU A 85 5.33 -11.45 -0.76
CA LEU A 85 5.00 -10.32 0.09
C LEU A 85 3.51 -9.95 -0.01
N SER A 86 2.97 -9.84 -1.23
CA SER A 86 1.56 -9.53 -1.45
C SER A 86 0.64 -10.65 -0.95
N PHE A 87 1.06 -11.91 -1.11
CA PHE A 87 0.36 -13.07 -0.60
C PHE A 87 0.30 -13.04 0.92
N LEU A 88 1.42 -12.80 1.58
CA LEU A 88 1.49 -12.71 3.04
C LEU A 88 0.67 -11.53 3.56
N TYR A 89 0.80 -10.35 2.95
CA TYR A 89 -0.03 -9.18 3.27
C TYR A 89 -1.51 -9.53 3.16
N LYS A 90 -1.91 -10.17 2.07
CA LYS A 90 -3.30 -10.59 1.85
C LYS A 90 -3.73 -11.63 2.89
N LYS A 91 -2.86 -12.46 3.44
CA LYS A 91 -3.22 -13.46 4.45
C LYS A 91 -3.28 -12.90 5.87
N LEU A 92 -2.42 -11.95 6.21
CA LEU A 92 -2.26 -11.46 7.59
C LEU A 92 -3.04 -10.16 7.85
N VAL A 93 -3.11 -9.26 6.87
CA VAL A 93 -3.58 -7.89 7.07
C VAL A 93 -5.09 -7.77 6.77
N GLY A 94 -5.84 -7.32 7.76
CA GLY A 94 -7.27 -7.04 7.69
C GLY A 94 -7.59 -5.63 7.19
N THR A 95 -8.88 -5.28 7.20
CA THR A 95 -9.38 -4.02 6.61
C THR A 95 -9.41 -2.85 7.60
N GLN A 96 -9.47 -3.11 8.91
CA GLN A 96 -9.44 -2.05 9.91
C GLN A 96 -8.01 -1.56 10.11
N VAL A 97 -7.77 -0.28 9.81
CA VAL A 97 -6.47 0.38 9.93
C VAL A 97 -6.41 1.19 11.22
N TYR A 98 -5.26 1.20 11.89
CA TYR A 98 -5.02 1.97 13.12
C TYR A 98 -3.86 2.96 12.91
N GLY A 99 -4.04 4.19 13.39
CA GLY A 99 -2.97 5.17 13.45
C GLY A 99 -2.01 4.84 14.58
N VAL A 100 -0.71 4.77 14.28
CA VAL A 100 0.33 4.55 15.29
C VAL A 100 1.16 5.83 15.38
N SER A 101 1.25 6.41 16.58
CA SER A 101 2.12 7.55 16.87
C SER A 101 3.13 7.15 17.92
N PHE A 102 4.40 7.40 17.65
CA PHE A 102 5.51 7.07 18.52
C PHE A 102 6.63 8.06 18.27
N ASN A 103 7.30 8.50 19.33
CA ASN A 103 8.45 9.40 19.24
C ASN A 103 9.64 8.61 18.70
N LEU A 104 9.73 8.53 17.39
CA LEU A 104 10.85 7.92 16.71
C LEU A 104 12.05 8.85 16.75
N VAL A 105 13.13 8.37 17.38
CA VAL A 105 14.45 8.99 17.31
C VAL A 105 15.12 8.70 15.95
N GLU A 106 14.67 7.66 15.23
CA GLU A 106 15.29 7.21 13.97
C GLU A 106 14.32 7.25 12.77
N PRO A 107 14.63 7.99 11.69
CA PRO A 107 13.76 8.15 10.52
C PRO A 107 13.68 6.90 9.61
N LYS A 108 14.43 5.83 9.93
CA LYS A 108 14.53 4.61 9.09
C LYS A 108 13.48 3.54 9.43
N LEU A 109 12.82 3.65 10.58
CA LEU A 109 11.80 2.68 11.01
C LEU A 109 10.41 3.16 10.59
N ARG A 110 9.68 2.33 9.83
CA ARG A 110 8.29 2.58 9.43
C ARG A 110 7.39 1.49 9.99
N LEU A 111 6.32 1.89 10.68
CA LEU A 111 5.38 0.98 11.33
C LEU A 111 3.96 1.27 10.85
N TYR A 112 3.24 0.21 10.53
CA TYR A 112 1.84 0.24 10.15
C TYR A 112 1.09 -0.79 10.98
N ALA A 113 -0.10 -0.43 11.48
CA ALA A 113 -0.93 -1.33 12.26
C ALA A 113 -2.31 -1.47 11.61
N ALA A 114 -2.76 -2.72 11.53
CA ALA A 114 -4.07 -3.08 11.04
C ALA A 114 -4.57 -4.31 11.79
N SER A 115 -5.89 -4.51 11.78
CA SER A 115 -6.50 -5.73 12.29
C SER A 115 -5.92 -6.98 11.62
N SER A 116 -5.87 -8.10 12.33
CA SER A 116 -5.58 -9.39 11.70
C SER A 116 -6.71 -9.78 10.76
N ARG A 117 -6.37 -10.38 9.62
CA ARG A 117 -7.36 -11.05 8.79
C ARG A 117 -7.87 -12.31 9.50
N LYS A 118 -9.19 -12.51 9.50
CA LYS A 118 -9.85 -13.72 10.02
C LYS A 118 -9.89 -14.81 8.96
#